data_AF-A0A7J3XU09-F1
#
_entry.id   AF-A0A7J3XU09-F1
#
_cell.length_a   1.000
_cell.length_b   1.000
_cell.length_c   1.000
_cell.angle_alpha   90.00
_cell.angle_beta   90.00
_cell.angle_gamma   90.00
#
_symmetry.space_group_name_H-M   'P 1'
#
loop_
_entity.id
_entity.type
_entity.pdbx_description
1 polymer ?
#
loop_
_entity_poly.entity_id
_entity_poly.type
_entity_poly.pdbx_seq_one_letter_code
_entity_poly.pdbx_strand_id
1 'polypeptide(L)'
;MLNAVRVKGVYFKPFILIVKASPERLDRALSRLLSGRLRALAVLLDVGVAVGFGMMIFSLYFLASNLVKHFTSPKSFVAVFPPIPGVLLPLEVVPHFIAALFVAVTLHEVAHAAASKLAGIRIRSVGAALLAVILAAFVELEEKDVEEAGLGEKLRVFSSGSFANLALFVLLLVAFAALFQPGGVLVQH
;
A
#
# COMPACT_ATOMS: atom_id res chain seq x y z
N MET A 1 27.25 12.73 14.18
CA MET A 1 25.83 13.05 13.95
C MET A 1 25.75 13.91 12.70
N LEU A 2 25.25 13.39 11.58
CA LEU A 2 25.25 14.12 10.30
C LEU A 2 24.13 15.17 10.32
N ASN A 3 24.50 16.44 10.10
CA ASN A 3 23.61 17.60 10.20
C ASN A 3 22.44 17.50 9.23
N ALA A 4 21.20 17.61 9.74
CA ALA A 4 20.01 17.64 8.92
C ALA A 4 19.75 19.08 8.44
N VAL A 5 19.66 19.28 7.12
CA VAL A 5 19.29 20.58 6.53
C VAL A 5 17.77 20.61 6.38
N ARG A 6 17.13 21.64 6.97
CA ARG A 6 15.66 21.82 6.96
C ARG A 6 15.30 23.02 6.08
N VAL A 7 14.50 22.81 5.05
CA VAL A 7 13.95 23.89 4.22
C VAL A 7 12.47 23.63 3.96
N LYS A 8 11.57 24.52 4.43
CA LYS A 8 10.12 24.53 4.11
C LYS A 8 9.41 23.16 4.19
N GLY A 9 9.66 22.37 5.25
CA GLY A 9 9.01 21.05 5.44
C GLY A 9 9.71 19.89 4.72
N VAL A 10 10.85 20.17 4.07
CA VAL A 10 11.75 19.16 3.49
C VAL A 10 12.91 18.93 4.44
N TYR A 11 13.16 17.66 4.78
CA TYR A 11 14.25 17.23 5.65
C TYR A 11 15.26 16.44 4.83
N PHE A 12 16.49 16.94 4.79
CA PHE A 12 17.61 16.26 4.13
C PHE A 12 18.51 15.61 5.19
N LYS A 13 18.71 14.31 5.04
CA LYS A 13 19.78 13.53 5.69
C LYS A 13 20.55 12.77 4.61
N PRO A 14 21.81 12.35 4.86
CA PRO A 14 22.52 11.47 3.93
C PRO A 14 21.63 10.28 3.55
N PHE A 15 21.41 10.10 2.26
CA PHE A 15 20.56 9.04 1.65
C PHE A 15 19.04 9.14 1.89
N ILE A 16 18.54 10.14 2.64
CA ILE A 16 17.11 10.28 2.96
C ILE A 16 16.60 11.69 2.64
N LEU A 17 15.58 11.76 1.80
CA LEU A 17 14.76 12.94 1.58
C LEU A 17 13.38 12.71 2.17
N ILE A 18 12.90 13.59 3.06
CA ILE A 18 11.52 13.54 3.57
C ILE A 18 10.81 14.84 3.19
N VAL A 19 9.65 14.71 2.56
CA VAL A 19 8.74 15.82 2.26
C VAL A 19 7.50 15.65 3.12
N LYS A 20 7.29 16.56 4.06
CA LYS A 20 6.05 16.58 4.86
C LYS A 20 4.97 17.39 4.17
N ALA A 21 3.75 16.86 4.19
CA ALA A 21 2.55 17.57 3.79
C ALA A 21 1.71 17.92 5.02
N SER A 22 0.77 18.86 4.87
CA SER A 22 -0.11 19.30 5.97
C SER A 22 -1.18 18.24 6.25
N PRO A 23 -1.21 17.63 7.46
CA PRO A 23 -2.25 16.67 7.85
C PRO A 23 -3.66 17.23 7.71
N GLU A 24 -3.84 18.53 8.00
CA GLU A 24 -5.14 19.19 7.96
C GLU A 24 -5.69 19.32 6.53
N ARG A 25 -4.80 19.37 5.53
CA ARG A 25 -5.22 19.37 4.11
C ARG A 25 -5.74 17.99 3.71
N LEU A 26 -5.05 16.94 4.13
CA LEU A 26 -5.51 15.57 3.89
C LEU A 26 -6.84 15.31 4.61
N ASP A 27 -6.95 15.68 5.89
CA ASP A 27 -8.18 15.50 6.66
C ASP A 27 -9.37 16.25 6.03
N ARG A 28 -9.17 17.50 5.60
CA ARG A 28 -10.21 18.26 4.89
C ARG A 28 -10.57 17.67 3.53
N ALA A 29 -9.60 17.14 2.79
CA ALA A 29 -9.87 16.49 1.52
C ALA A 29 -10.70 15.21 1.72
N LEU A 30 -10.31 14.39 2.71
CA LEU A 30 -11.02 13.17 3.07
C LEU A 30 -12.43 13.48 3.59
N SER A 31 -12.60 14.48 4.44
CA SER A 31 -13.92 14.84 4.96
C SER A 31 -14.89 15.27 3.86
N ARG A 32 -14.40 15.99 2.84
CA ARG A 32 -15.19 16.35 1.65
C ARG A 32 -15.47 15.15 0.75
N LEU A 33 -14.50 14.26 0.55
CA LEU A 33 -14.66 13.08 -0.30
C LEU A 33 -15.61 12.04 0.32
N LEU A 34 -15.56 11.90 1.64
CA LEU A 34 -16.29 10.91 2.41
C LEU A 34 -17.60 11.44 2.99
N SER A 35 -17.89 12.74 2.89
CA SER A 35 -19.15 13.32 3.36
C SER A 35 -20.34 12.59 2.73
N GLY A 36 -21.22 12.02 3.57
CA GLY A 36 -22.37 11.24 3.12
C GLY A 36 -22.08 9.81 2.67
N ARG A 37 -20.81 9.35 2.66
CA ARG A 37 -20.40 8.00 2.23
C ARG A 37 -19.78 7.15 3.34
N LEU A 38 -19.79 7.64 4.59
CA LEU A 38 -19.16 6.96 5.73
C LEU A 38 -19.70 5.55 5.98
N ARG A 39 -21.00 5.31 5.74
CA ARG A 39 -21.58 3.96 5.86
C ARG A 39 -21.03 2.98 4.82
N ALA A 40 -20.88 3.42 3.58
CA ALA A 40 -20.30 2.61 2.51
C ALA A 40 -18.82 2.32 2.80
N LEU A 41 -18.08 3.33 3.27
CA LEU A 41 -16.70 3.15 3.72
C LEU A 41 -16.61 2.14 4.86
N ALA A 42 -17.48 2.21 5.87
CA ALA A 42 -17.50 1.27 6.97
C ALA A 42 -17.68 -0.18 6.50
N VAL A 43 -18.64 -0.42 5.60
CA VAL A 43 -18.87 -1.76 5.01
C VAL A 43 -17.66 -2.22 4.21
N LEU A 44 -17.05 -1.35 3.40
CA LEU A 44 -15.84 -1.68 2.65
C LEU A 44 -14.67 -2.04 3.57
N LEU A 45 -14.52 -1.33 4.68
CA LEU A 45 -13.48 -1.61 5.67
C LEU A 45 -13.75 -2.92 6.42
N ASP A 46 -14.99 -3.25 6.74
CA ASP A 46 -15.36 -4.55 7.34
C ASP A 46 -15.07 -5.72 6.39
N VAL A 47 -15.37 -5.55 5.09
CA VAL A 47 -14.96 -6.49 4.04
C VAL A 47 -13.44 -6.57 3.99
N GLY A 48 -12.75 -5.44 4.08
CA GLY A 48 -11.29 -5.35 4.14
C GLY A 48 -10.69 -6.14 5.30
N VAL A 49 -11.31 -6.10 6.48
CA VAL A 49 -10.90 -6.91 7.64
C VAL A 49 -11.03 -8.40 7.33
N ALA A 50 -12.19 -8.84 6.83
CA ALA A 50 -12.42 -10.25 6.49
C ALA A 50 -11.46 -10.76 5.41
N VAL A 51 -11.26 -9.98 4.35
CA VAL A 51 -10.30 -10.28 3.28
C VAL A 51 -8.88 -10.27 3.82
N GLY A 52 -8.53 -9.35 4.72
CA GLY A 52 -7.23 -9.27 5.38
C GLY A 52 -6.89 -10.55 6.14
N PHE A 53 -7.84 -11.07 6.94
CA PHE A 53 -7.67 -12.36 7.61
C PHE A 53 -7.50 -13.52 6.62
N GLY A 54 -8.32 -13.56 5.57
CA GLY A 54 -8.20 -14.58 4.51
C GLY A 54 -6.83 -14.54 3.82
N MET A 55 -6.37 -13.35 3.44
CA MET A 55 -5.06 -13.13 2.82
C MET A 55 -3.91 -13.47 3.76
N MET A 56 -4.05 -13.22 5.07
CA MET A 56 -3.06 -13.60 6.06
C MET A 56 -2.94 -15.13 6.15
N ILE A 57 -4.05 -15.85 6.27
CA ILE A 57 -4.07 -17.32 6.28
C ILE A 57 -3.46 -17.88 5.00
N PHE A 58 -3.87 -17.35 3.85
CA PHE A 58 -3.33 -17.75 2.55
C PHE A 58 -1.82 -17.50 2.44
N SER A 59 -1.34 -16.33 2.90
CA SER A 59 0.07 -15.97 2.84
C SER A 59 0.93 -16.88 3.72
N LEU A 60 0.46 -17.20 4.93
CA LEU A 60 1.15 -18.13 5.83
C LEU A 60 1.19 -19.54 5.23
N TYR A 61 0.06 -20.02 4.68
CA TYR A 61 0.00 -21.31 3.98
C TYR A 61 0.95 -21.35 2.78
N PHE A 62 0.95 -20.31 1.94
CA PHE A 62 1.82 -20.20 0.78
C PHE A 62 3.29 -20.24 1.20
N LEU A 63 3.70 -19.40 2.16
CA LEU A 63 5.08 -19.34 2.64
C LEU A 63 5.54 -20.67 3.26
N ALA A 64 4.71 -21.30 4.09
CA ALA A 64 5.02 -22.59 4.70
C ALA A 64 5.14 -23.70 3.64
N SER A 65 4.20 -23.77 2.71
CA SER A 65 4.22 -24.76 1.62
C SER A 65 5.43 -24.57 0.71
N ASN A 66 5.79 -23.32 0.44
CA ASN A 66 6.93 -22.97 -0.40
C ASN A 66 8.27 -23.30 0.28
N LEU A 67 8.36 -23.10 1.60
CA LEU A 67 9.51 -23.55 2.39
C LEU A 67 9.69 -25.07 2.34
N VAL A 68 8.61 -25.84 2.44
CA VAL A 68 8.69 -27.31 2.31
C VAL A 68 9.17 -27.70 0.91
N LYS A 69 8.61 -27.08 -0.14
CA LYS A 69 9.02 -27.33 -1.54
C LYS A 69 10.48 -27.03 -1.80
N HIS A 70 11.08 -26.07 -1.10
CA HIS A 70 12.52 -25.80 -1.20
C HIS A 70 13.37 -27.05 -0.96
N PHE A 71 12.97 -27.91 -0.02
CA PHE A 71 13.71 -29.13 0.33
C PHE A 71 13.19 -30.38 -0.38
N THR A 72 11.89 -30.48 -0.67
CA THR A 72 11.28 -31.71 -1.21
C THR A 72 11.10 -31.70 -2.72
N SER A 73 10.97 -30.52 -3.33
CA SER A 73 10.70 -30.36 -4.77
C SER A 73 11.24 -29.04 -5.29
N PRO A 74 12.58 -28.87 -5.41
CA PRO A 74 13.19 -27.59 -5.78
C PRO A 74 12.70 -27.01 -7.11
N LYS A 75 12.20 -27.84 -8.05
CA LYS A 75 11.64 -27.39 -9.33
C LYS A 75 10.31 -26.63 -9.19
N SER A 76 9.56 -26.83 -8.11
CA SER A 76 8.27 -26.18 -7.84
C SER A 76 8.34 -25.11 -6.75
N PHE A 77 9.56 -24.85 -6.24
CA PHE A 77 9.86 -23.75 -5.32
C PHE A 77 9.79 -22.41 -6.06
N VAL A 78 9.13 -21.43 -5.44
CA VAL A 78 9.02 -20.06 -5.97
C VAL A 78 9.78 -19.13 -5.05
N ALA A 79 10.93 -18.62 -5.48
CA ALA A 79 11.70 -17.73 -4.63
C ALA A 79 10.97 -16.38 -4.45
N VAL A 80 10.88 -15.90 -3.21
CA VAL A 80 10.30 -14.60 -2.86
C VAL A 80 11.43 -13.65 -2.48
N PHE A 81 11.70 -12.65 -3.32
CA PHE A 81 12.75 -11.65 -3.08
C PHE A 81 12.17 -10.23 -3.09
N PRO A 82 12.71 -9.32 -2.27
CA PRO A 82 12.42 -7.89 -2.41
C PRO A 82 12.83 -7.40 -3.81
N PRO A 83 12.05 -6.52 -4.45
CA PRO A 83 12.42 -5.96 -5.74
C PRO A 83 13.57 -4.95 -5.58
N ILE A 84 14.81 -5.39 -5.86
CA ILE A 84 16.01 -4.55 -5.78
C ILE A 84 16.37 -4.01 -7.17
N PRO A 85 16.25 -2.69 -7.42
CA PRO A 85 16.67 -2.06 -8.68
C PRO A 85 18.14 -2.35 -9.04
N GLY A 86 18.41 -2.71 -10.29
CA GLY A 86 19.77 -2.96 -10.79
C GLY A 86 20.38 -4.30 -10.38
N VAL A 87 19.76 -5.05 -9.45
CA VAL A 87 20.17 -6.41 -9.09
C VAL A 87 19.16 -7.42 -9.64
N LEU A 88 17.88 -7.23 -9.32
CA LEU A 88 16.78 -8.12 -9.72
C LEU A 88 15.91 -7.52 -10.83
N LEU A 89 15.96 -6.20 -11.00
CA LEU A 89 15.21 -5.47 -12.02
C LEU A 89 16.17 -4.75 -12.97
N PRO A 90 16.04 -4.93 -14.30
CA PRO A 90 16.76 -4.14 -15.29
C PRO A 90 16.52 -2.65 -15.05
N LEU A 91 17.56 -1.82 -15.20
CA LEU A 91 17.49 -0.37 -14.94
C LEU A 91 16.42 0.34 -15.78
N GLU A 92 16.11 -0.19 -16.97
CA GLU A 92 15.07 0.29 -17.88
C GLU A 92 13.65 0.17 -17.29
N VAL A 93 13.42 -0.83 -16.44
CA VAL A 93 12.12 -1.08 -15.79
C VAL A 93 11.96 -0.25 -14.51
N VAL A 94 13.07 0.21 -13.92
CA VAL A 94 13.09 0.91 -12.64
C VAL A 94 12.18 2.16 -12.60
N PRO A 95 12.15 3.04 -13.62
CA PRO A 95 11.23 4.18 -13.61
C PRO A 95 9.76 3.78 -13.52
N HIS A 96 9.35 2.73 -14.25
CA HIS A 96 8.00 2.19 -14.23
C HIS A 96 7.68 1.56 -12.88
N PHE A 97 8.64 0.84 -12.29
CA PHE A 97 8.52 0.27 -10.96
C PHE A 97 8.36 1.35 -9.89
N ILE A 98 9.16 2.43 -9.93
CA ILE A 98 9.06 3.56 -8.99
C ILE A 98 7.69 4.23 -9.11
N ALA A 99 7.19 4.44 -10.33
CA ALA A 99 5.86 5.02 -10.55
C ALA A 99 4.75 4.12 -9.99
N ALA A 100 4.80 2.81 -10.24
CA ALA A 100 3.84 1.85 -9.70
C ALA A 100 3.90 1.79 -8.17
N LEU A 101 5.10 1.78 -7.60
CA LEU A 101 5.31 1.78 -6.16
C LEU A 101 4.76 3.06 -5.52
N PHE A 102 4.96 4.22 -6.14
CA PHE A 102 4.39 5.48 -5.66
C PHE A 102 2.88 5.44 -5.56
N VAL A 103 2.21 4.95 -6.61
CA VAL A 103 0.74 4.83 -6.64
C VAL A 103 0.27 3.87 -5.55
N ALA A 104 0.89 2.69 -5.46
CA ALA A 104 0.52 1.68 -4.47
C ALA A 104 0.70 2.19 -3.04
N VAL A 105 1.86 2.76 -2.69
CA VAL A 105 2.11 3.23 -1.32
C VAL A 105 1.26 4.47 -1.00
N THR A 106 1.06 5.38 -1.95
CA THR A 106 0.18 6.54 -1.72
C THR A 106 -1.25 6.08 -1.44
N LEU A 107 -1.79 5.16 -2.24
CA LEU A 107 -3.13 4.63 -2.03
C LEU A 107 -3.24 3.88 -0.71
N HIS A 108 -2.22 3.10 -0.35
CA HIS A 108 -2.12 2.38 0.92
C HIS A 108 -2.26 3.33 2.12
N GLU A 109 -1.45 4.39 2.15
CA GLU A 109 -1.45 5.37 3.25
C GLU A 109 -2.73 6.20 3.28
N VAL A 110 -3.28 6.56 2.11
CA VAL A 110 -4.58 7.25 2.02
C VAL A 110 -5.71 6.38 2.57
N ALA A 111 -5.65 5.06 2.37
CA ALA A 111 -6.63 4.13 2.94
C ALA A 111 -6.55 4.09 4.47
N HIS A 112 -5.34 4.08 5.06
CA HIS A 112 -5.16 4.22 6.51
C HIS A 112 -5.76 5.52 7.03
N ALA A 113 -5.52 6.64 6.35
CA ALA A 113 -6.11 7.93 6.71
C ALA A 113 -7.65 7.95 6.59
N ALA A 114 -8.21 7.30 5.58
CA ALA A 114 -9.66 7.20 5.41
C ALA A 114 -10.29 6.33 6.53
N ALA A 115 -9.66 5.22 6.89
CA ALA A 115 -10.09 4.36 7.98
C ALA A 115 -9.96 5.05 9.34
N SER A 116 -8.88 5.81 9.57
CA SER A 116 -8.67 6.57 10.81
C SER A 116 -9.79 7.60 11.01
N LYS A 117 -10.32 8.19 9.93
CA LYS A 117 -11.44 9.13 9.99
C LYS A 117 -12.71 8.50 10.54
N LEU A 118 -13.02 7.27 10.14
CA LEU A 118 -14.17 6.53 10.65
C LEU A 118 -13.97 6.13 12.12
N ALA A 119 -12.73 5.79 12.49
CA ALA A 119 -12.34 5.41 13.84
C ALA A 119 -12.15 6.60 14.80
N GLY A 120 -12.29 7.85 14.33
CA GLY A 120 -12.04 9.04 15.16
C GLY A 120 -10.56 9.26 15.53
N ILE A 121 -9.63 8.59 14.85
CA ILE A 121 -8.18 8.65 15.12
C ILE A 121 -7.55 9.81 14.34
N ARG A 122 -6.86 10.71 15.06
CA ARG A 122 -6.23 11.89 14.44
C ARG A 122 -4.95 11.52 13.69
N ILE A 123 -4.68 12.28 12.63
CA ILE A 123 -3.46 12.18 11.84
C ILE A 123 -2.44 13.17 12.40
N ARG A 124 -1.32 12.67 12.91
CA ARG A 124 -0.22 13.46 13.48
C ARG A 124 0.68 14.05 12.41
N SER A 125 0.98 13.27 11.37
CA SER A 125 1.94 13.66 10.33
C SER A 125 1.63 12.91 9.04
N VAL A 126 1.89 13.52 7.89
CA VAL A 126 1.78 12.86 6.58
C VAL A 126 2.91 13.33 5.69
N GLY A 127 3.38 12.47 4.80
CA GLY A 127 4.40 12.85 3.85
C GLY A 127 4.86 11.72 2.95
N ALA A 128 5.94 11.99 2.26
CA ALA A 128 6.69 11.02 1.49
C ALA A 128 8.16 11.06 1.87
N ALA A 129 8.83 9.92 1.76
CA ALA A 129 10.25 9.76 1.95
C ALA A 129 10.86 9.05 0.73
N LEU A 130 12.08 9.42 0.38
CA LEU A 130 12.90 8.73 -0.59
C LEU A 130 14.20 8.31 0.11
N LEU A 131 14.40 7.00 0.25
CA LEU A 131 15.61 6.38 0.79
C LEU A 131 16.40 5.75 -0.35
N ALA A 132 17.49 6.41 -0.78
CA ALA A 132 18.27 6.07 -1.99
C ALA A 132 17.40 5.99 -3.27
N VAL A 133 16.70 4.87 -3.48
CA VAL A 133 15.78 4.62 -4.60
C VAL A 133 14.41 4.09 -4.14
N ILE A 134 14.24 3.81 -2.85
CA ILE A 134 13.00 3.30 -2.28
C ILE A 134 12.12 4.48 -1.90
N LEU A 135 10.99 4.59 -2.58
CA LEU A 135 9.97 5.58 -2.30
C LEU A 135 9.02 5.05 -1.22
N ALA A 136 8.73 5.88 -0.24
CA ALA A 136 7.74 5.64 0.79
C ALA A 136 6.78 6.82 0.88
N ALA A 137 5.51 6.57 1.13
CA ALA A 137 4.59 7.54 1.70
C ALA A 137 4.31 7.11 3.14
N PHE A 138 3.86 8.04 3.99
CA PHE A 138 3.45 7.70 5.34
C PHE A 138 2.29 8.59 5.79
N VAL A 139 1.35 7.99 6.53
CA VAL A 139 0.36 8.66 7.37
C VAL A 139 0.58 8.19 8.80
N GLU A 140 1.14 9.07 9.62
CA GLU A 140 1.38 8.83 11.04
C GLU A 140 0.12 9.18 11.82
N LEU A 141 -0.44 8.19 12.53
CA LEU A 141 -1.61 8.36 13.38
C LEU A 141 -1.19 8.72 14.81
N GLU A 142 -2.07 9.40 15.55
CA GLU A 142 -1.84 9.70 16.96
C GLU A 142 -1.90 8.41 17.78
N GLU A 143 -0.78 8.04 18.41
CA GLU A 143 -0.62 6.75 19.11
C GLU A 143 -1.65 6.58 20.23
N LYS A 144 -1.94 7.64 20.99
CA LYS A 144 -2.94 7.61 22.06
C LYS A 144 -4.34 7.30 21.55
N ASP A 145 -4.73 7.91 20.43
CA ASP A 145 -6.04 7.68 19.81
C ASP A 145 -6.11 6.23 19.29
N VAL A 146 -5.00 5.71 18.73
CA VAL A 146 -4.92 4.30 18.32
C VAL A 146 -5.05 3.38 19.53
N GLU A 147 -4.37 3.66 20.65
CA GLU A 147 -4.45 2.84 21.86
C GLU A 147 -5.85 2.79 22.46
N GLU A 148 -6.54 3.93 22.50
CA GLU A 148 -7.90 4.07 23.03
C GLU A 148 -8.98 3.48 22.10
N ALA A 149 -8.69 3.33 20.81
CA ALA A 149 -9.65 2.80 19.83
C ALA A 149 -10.05 1.34 20.11
N GLY A 150 -11.29 1.00 19.75
CA GLY A 150 -11.83 -0.34 19.85
C GLY A 150 -11.12 -1.33 18.91
N LEU A 151 -11.22 -2.62 19.20
CA LEU A 151 -10.58 -3.66 18.37
C LEU A 151 -11.05 -3.60 16.90
N GLY A 152 -12.35 -3.39 16.66
CA GLY A 152 -12.89 -3.28 15.30
C GLY A 152 -12.31 -2.10 14.51
N GLU A 153 -12.11 -0.96 15.18
CA GLU A 153 -11.53 0.24 14.58
C GLU A 153 -10.05 0.02 14.24
N LYS A 154 -9.29 -0.56 15.18
CA LYS A 154 -7.90 -0.96 14.96
C LYS A 154 -7.77 -1.91 13.77
N LEU A 155 -8.62 -2.94 13.70
CA LEU A 155 -8.62 -3.90 12.61
C LEU A 155 -8.94 -3.23 11.27
N ARG A 156 -9.94 -2.34 11.22
CA ARG A 156 -10.27 -1.58 10.01
C ARG A 156 -9.10 -0.72 9.54
N VAL A 157 -8.43 -0.01 10.45
CA VAL A 157 -7.24 0.78 10.12
C VAL A 157 -6.13 -0.13 9.60
N PHE A 158 -5.67 -1.11 10.38
CA PHE A 158 -4.52 -1.94 9.99
C PHE A 158 -4.73 -2.77 8.72
N SER A 159 -5.98 -3.17 8.41
CA SER A 159 -6.28 -3.90 7.18
C SER A 159 -6.47 -2.99 5.95
N SER A 160 -6.83 -1.72 6.15
CA SER A 160 -7.26 -0.82 5.06
C SER A 160 -6.22 -0.63 3.96
N GLY A 161 -4.95 -0.42 4.32
CA GLY A 161 -3.88 -0.21 3.35
C GLY A 161 -3.67 -1.41 2.42
N SER A 162 -3.58 -2.62 2.98
CA SER A 162 -3.41 -3.85 2.21
C SER A 162 -4.65 -4.14 1.35
N PHE A 163 -5.84 -3.92 1.91
CA PHE A 163 -7.10 -4.07 1.18
C PHE A 163 -7.19 -3.12 -0.02
N ALA A 164 -6.78 -1.85 0.13
CA ALA A 164 -6.78 -0.88 -0.95
C ALA A 164 -5.83 -1.28 -2.10
N ASN A 165 -4.65 -1.81 -1.78
CA ASN A 165 -3.72 -2.33 -2.79
C ASN A 165 -4.29 -3.56 -3.52
N LEU A 166 -4.94 -4.48 -2.78
CA LEU A 166 -5.60 -5.63 -3.39
C LEU A 166 -6.76 -5.20 -4.30
N ALA A 167 -7.57 -4.24 -3.87
CA ALA A 167 -8.67 -3.69 -4.67
C ALA A 167 -8.14 -3.02 -5.95
N LEU A 168 -7.05 -2.25 -5.85
CA LEU A 168 -6.37 -1.68 -7.02
C LEU A 168 -5.87 -2.77 -7.97
N PHE A 169 -5.24 -3.81 -7.44
CA PHE A 169 -4.77 -4.94 -8.25
C PHE A 169 -5.93 -5.61 -9.01
N VAL A 170 -7.02 -5.94 -8.32
CA VAL A 170 -8.20 -6.57 -8.95
C VAL A 170 -8.81 -5.65 -10.01
N LEU A 171 -8.94 -4.36 -9.72
CA LEU A 171 -9.44 -3.38 -10.67
C LEU A 171 -8.59 -3.32 -11.94
N LEU A 172 -7.26 -3.24 -11.79
CA LEU A 172 -6.33 -3.19 -12.92
C LEU A 172 -6.34 -4.51 -13.70
N LEU A 173 -6.45 -5.66 -13.02
CA LEU A 173 -6.54 -6.96 -13.67
C LEU A 173 -7.80 -7.08 -14.53
N VAL A 174 -8.96 -6.66 -13.99
CA VAL A 174 -10.23 -6.66 -14.72
C VAL A 174 -10.17 -5.68 -15.90
N ALA A 175 -9.65 -4.47 -15.68
CA ALA A 175 -9.48 -3.48 -16.75
C ALA A 175 -8.55 -4.00 -17.85
N PHE A 176 -7.44 -4.65 -17.48
CA PHE A 176 -6.52 -5.26 -18.43
C PHE A 176 -7.20 -6.36 -19.24
N ALA A 177 -7.90 -7.29 -18.59
CA ALA A 177 -8.62 -8.37 -19.27
C ALA A 177 -9.74 -7.86 -20.20
N ALA A 178 -10.42 -6.77 -19.82
CA ALA A 178 -11.48 -6.18 -20.63
C ALA A 178 -10.94 -5.42 -21.85
N LEU A 179 -9.86 -4.64 -21.67
CA LEU A 179 -9.30 -3.79 -22.70
C LEU A 179 -8.37 -4.53 -23.67
N PHE A 180 -7.67 -5.56 -23.19
CA PHE A 180 -6.74 -6.36 -23.99
C PHE A 180 -7.37 -7.73 -24.27
N GLN A 181 -8.17 -7.81 -25.33
CA GLN A 181 -8.67 -9.09 -25.86
C GLN A 181 -7.53 -9.82 -26.58
N PRO A 182 -7.41 -11.16 -26.49
CA PRO A 182 -6.49 -11.91 -27.33
C PRO A 182 -6.87 -11.67 -28.78
N GLY A 183 -5.97 -11.06 -29.56
CA GLY A 183 -6.16 -10.95 -31.01
C GLY A 183 -6.20 -12.35 -31.61
N GLY A 184 -7.40 -12.84 -31.93
CA GLY A 184 -7.55 -14.09 -32.66
C GLY A 184 -6.81 -13.99 -33.99
N VAL A 185 -5.95 -14.96 -34.28
CA VAL A 185 -5.36 -15.10 -35.62
C VAL A 185 -6.47 -15.68 -36.52
N LEU A 186 -6.96 -14.88 -37.47
CA LEU A 186 -7.76 -15.40 -38.58
C LEU A 186 -6.84 -16.26 -39.44
N VAL A 187 -6.91 -17.58 -39.27
CA VAL A 187 -6.32 -18.53 -40.22
C VAL A 187 -7.24 -18.51 -41.46
N GLN A 188 -6.84 -17.77 -42.49
CA GLN A 188 -7.47 -17.87 -43.80
C GLN A 188 -7.06 -19.22 -44.40
N HIS A 189 -8.04 -20.10 -44.57
CA HIS A 189 -7.92 -21.33 -45.37
C HIS A 189 -8.00 -21.01 -46.86
#